data_AF-X0ZUX2-F1
#
_entry.id   AF-X0ZUX2-F1
#
_cell.length_a   1.000
_cell.length_b   1.000
_cell.length_c   1.000
_cell.angle_alpha   90.00
_cell.angle_beta   90.00
_cell.angle_gamma   90.00
#
_symmetry.space_group_name_H-M   'P 1'
#
loop_
_entity.id
_entity.type
_entity.pdbx_description
1 polymer ?
#
loop_
_entity_poly.entity_id
_entity_poly.type
_entity_poly.pdbx_seq_one_letter_code
_entity_poly.pdbx_strand_id
1 'polypeptide(L)'
;STGIKKMRELRPDWRVGLLSTVAMGDVIGLDVDFLALNAKSTSRAKVRNIQNRNKQVMVWTVNDAVSMSVMFGRGVDAIITDEPALAVSMLDQRKELNPAERLLMHLADVFDQPSMYKEQ
;
A
#
# COMPACT_ATOMS: atom_id res chain seq x y z
N SER A 1 -19.41 0.05 -7.30
CA SER A 1 -20.12 1.21 -6.71
C SER A 1 -20.67 2.11 -7.82
N THR A 2 -21.75 2.87 -7.57
CA THR A 2 -22.35 3.79 -8.55
C THR A 2 -21.41 4.93 -8.94
N GLY A 3 -20.58 5.41 -8.00
CA GLY A 3 -19.60 6.49 -8.26
C GLY A 3 -18.50 6.12 -9.26
N ILE A 4 -17.92 4.92 -9.15
CA ILE A 4 -16.87 4.45 -10.08
C ILE A 4 -17.43 4.35 -11.51
N LYS A 5 -18.63 3.77 -11.66
CA LYS A 5 -19.31 3.66 -12.96
C LYS A 5 -19.52 5.04 -13.56
N LYS A 6 -20.01 5.99 -12.77
CA LYS A 6 -20.25 7.36 -13.24
C LYS A 6 -18.96 8.07 -13.68
N MET A 7 -17.86 7.89 -12.95
CA MET A 7 -16.57 8.46 -13.34
C MET A 7 -16.08 7.92 -14.68
N ARG A 8 -16.16 6.60 -14.91
CA ARG A 8 -15.80 6.00 -16.20
C ARG A 8 -16.66 6.51 -17.35
N GLU A 9 -17.97 6.67 -17.14
CA GLU A 9 -18.86 7.24 -18.17
C GLU A 9 -18.47 8.67 -18.57
N LEU A 10 -18.05 9.49 -17.60
CA LEU A 10 -17.73 10.90 -17.83
C LEU A 10 -16.31 11.13 -18.37
N ARG A 11 -15.38 10.23 -18.03
CA ARG A 11 -13.95 10.32 -18.35
C ARG A 11 -13.37 8.90 -18.53
N PRO A 12 -13.60 8.23 -19.67
CA PRO A 12 -13.18 6.84 -19.88
C PRO A 12 -11.66 6.64 -19.84
N ASP A 13 -10.89 7.66 -20.25
CA ASP A 13 -9.42 7.58 -20.33
C ASP A 13 -8.72 7.95 -19.01
N TRP A 14 -9.47 8.38 -17.99
CA TRP A 14 -8.89 8.75 -16.71
C TRP A 14 -8.64 7.53 -15.85
N ARG A 15 -7.53 7.56 -15.10
CA ARG A 15 -7.27 6.57 -14.07
C ARG A 15 -8.26 6.76 -12.92
N VAL A 16 -9.02 5.72 -12.61
CA VAL A 16 -10.02 5.69 -11.54
C VAL A 16 -9.57 4.70 -10.46
N GLY A 17 -9.56 5.15 -9.22
CA GLY A 17 -9.27 4.30 -8.07
C GLY A 17 -10.33 4.39 -6.99
N LEU A 18 -10.29 3.43 -6.07
CA LEU A 18 -11.13 3.44 -4.88
C LEU A 18 -10.28 3.66 -3.63
N LEU A 19 -10.63 4.69 -2.87
CA LEU A 19 -10.16 4.87 -1.50
C LEU A 19 -11.00 3.98 -0.58
N SER A 20 -10.36 3.03 0.10
CA SER A 20 -11.04 2.10 0.98
C SER A 20 -10.38 2.01 2.35
N THR A 21 -11.21 2.06 3.39
CA THR A 21 -10.82 1.77 4.78
C THR A 21 -10.63 0.29 5.02
N VAL A 22 -11.31 -0.57 4.23
CA VAL A 22 -11.25 -2.03 4.35
C VAL A 22 -11.20 -2.66 2.96
N ALA A 23 -10.12 -3.38 2.66
CA ALA A 23 -10.09 -4.27 1.51
C ALA A 23 -10.60 -5.66 1.89
N MET A 24 -11.89 -5.89 1.62
CA MET A 24 -12.52 -7.22 1.56
C MET A 24 -12.68 -7.66 0.10
N GLY A 25 -12.79 -8.96 -0.15
CA GLY A 25 -12.70 -9.58 -1.48
C GLY A 25 -13.55 -8.92 -2.59
N ASP A 26 -14.72 -8.38 -2.26
CA ASP A 26 -15.59 -7.66 -3.21
C ASP A 26 -14.90 -6.42 -3.82
N VAL A 27 -14.14 -5.68 -3.02
CA VAL A 27 -13.42 -4.47 -3.44
C VAL A 27 -12.30 -4.79 -4.45
N ILE A 28 -11.67 -5.96 -4.32
CA ILE A 28 -10.59 -6.40 -5.21
C ILE A 28 -11.12 -6.74 -6.61
N GLY A 29 -12.39 -7.14 -6.72
CA GLY A 29 -13.06 -7.44 -7.99
C GLY A 29 -13.53 -6.21 -8.77
N LEU A 30 -13.47 -5.01 -8.19
CA LEU A 30 -13.98 -3.81 -8.83
C LEU A 30 -13.17 -3.43 -10.07
N ASP A 31 -13.87 -2.90 -11.05
CA ASP A 31 -13.28 -2.34 -12.26
C ASP A 31 -12.69 -0.95 -11.97
N VAL A 32 -11.47 -0.95 -11.42
CA VAL A 32 -10.65 0.23 -11.08
C VAL A 32 -9.18 -0.05 -11.39
N ASP A 33 -8.40 1.01 -11.63
CA ASP A 33 -6.98 0.94 -11.98
C ASP A 33 -6.07 0.85 -10.74
N PHE A 34 -6.56 1.30 -9.59
CA PHE A 34 -5.85 1.21 -8.33
C PHE A 34 -6.78 1.14 -7.12
N LEU A 35 -6.25 0.60 -6.02
CA LEU A 35 -6.89 0.58 -4.71
C LEU A 35 -6.01 1.32 -3.71
N ALA A 36 -6.56 2.30 -3.02
CA ALA A 36 -5.90 3.04 -1.96
C ALA A 36 -6.41 2.56 -0.60
N LEU A 37 -5.60 1.76 0.10
CA LEU A 37 -5.99 0.99 1.28
C LEU A 37 -5.49 1.63 2.57
N ASN A 38 -6.21 1.41 3.68
CA ASN A 38 -5.67 1.74 4.98
C ASN A 38 -4.41 0.89 5.29
N ALA A 39 -3.33 1.54 5.72
CA ALA A 39 -2.03 0.90 5.98
C ALA A 39 -2.12 -0.27 6.97
N LYS A 40 -2.92 -0.14 8.04
CA LYS A 40 -3.12 -1.19 9.06
C LYS A 40 -3.71 -2.48 8.47
N SER A 41 -4.53 -2.35 7.43
CA SER A 41 -5.21 -3.48 6.79
C SER A 41 -4.43 -4.10 5.61
N THR A 42 -3.25 -3.56 5.29
CA THR A 42 -2.53 -3.88 4.06
C THR A 42 -1.38 -4.83 4.33
N SER A 43 -1.50 -6.10 3.93
CA SER A 43 -0.42 -7.10 4.03
C SER A 43 0.26 -7.33 2.67
N ARG A 44 1.49 -7.86 2.66
CA ARG A 44 2.18 -8.23 1.42
C ARG A 44 1.37 -9.21 0.54
N ALA A 45 0.68 -10.17 1.16
CA ALA A 45 -0.18 -11.11 0.43
C ALA A 45 -1.33 -10.39 -0.29
N LYS A 46 -1.93 -9.39 0.36
CA LYS A 46 -3.00 -8.56 -0.21
C LYS A 46 -2.48 -7.68 -1.35
N VAL A 47 -1.32 -7.04 -1.16
CA VAL A 47 -0.65 -6.25 -2.21
C VAL A 47 -0.45 -7.10 -3.47
N ARG A 48 0.19 -8.26 -3.31
CA ARG A 48 0.44 -9.19 -4.42
C ARG A 48 -0.84 -9.68 -5.10
N ASN A 49 -1.89 -9.99 -4.32
CA ASN A 49 -3.18 -10.43 -4.89
C ASN A 49 -3.80 -9.37 -5.81
N ILE A 50 -3.76 -8.10 -5.38
CA ILE A 50 -4.32 -6.97 -6.13
C ILE A 50 -3.47 -6.68 -7.38
N GLN A 51 -2.16 -6.67 -7.25
CA GLN A 51 -1.23 -6.47 -8.37
C GLN A 51 -1.33 -7.58 -9.43
N ASN A 52 -1.53 -8.84 -9.01
CA ASN A 52 -1.79 -9.96 -9.92
C ASN A 52 -3.08 -9.80 -10.75
N ARG A 53 -3.95 -8.86 -10.38
CA ARG A 53 -5.16 -8.48 -11.13
C ARG A 53 -4.97 -7.19 -11.93
N ASN A 54 -3.72 -6.80 -12.17
CA ASN A 54 -3.31 -5.59 -12.89
C ASN A 54 -3.84 -4.29 -12.27
N LYS A 55 -3.87 -4.22 -10.93
CA LYS A 55 -4.27 -3.03 -10.18
C LYS A 55 -3.12 -2.55 -9.32
N GLN A 56 -2.90 -1.23 -9.27
CA GLN A 56 -1.94 -0.65 -8.34
C GLN A 56 -2.50 -0.60 -6.91
N VAL A 57 -1.61 -0.65 -5.93
CA VAL A 57 -1.94 -0.55 -4.51
C VAL A 57 -1.27 0.68 -3.93
N MET A 58 -2.08 1.64 -3.52
CA MET A 58 -1.64 2.77 -2.72
C MET A 58 -2.03 2.53 -1.25
N VAL A 59 -1.35 3.16 -0.30
CA VAL A 59 -1.71 3.09 1.11
C VAL A 59 -1.82 4.45 1.76
N TRP A 60 -2.74 4.58 2.71
CA TRP A 60 -3.00 5.80 3.46
C TRP A 60 -3.33 5.48 4.93
N THR A 61 -3.22 6.42 5.87
CA THR A 61 -2.24 7.51 5.87
C THR A 61 -1.01 7.00 6.58
N VAL A 62 0.18 7.22 6.02
CA VAL A 62 1.44 6.73 6.58
C VAL A 62 2.34 7.92 6.86
N ASN A 63 2.52 8.27 8.13
CA ASN A 63 3.17 9.54 8.53
C ASN A 63 4.46 9.35 9.32
N ASP A 64 4.90 8.11 9.54
CA ASP A 64 6.13 7.82 10.29
C ASP A 64 7.07 6.89 9.49
N ALA A 65 8.37 6.99 9.79
CA ALA A 65 9.42 6.32 9.04
C ALA A 65 9.34 4.79 9.12
N VAL A 66 8.95 4.24 10.28
CA VAL A 66 8.85 2.80 10.47
C VAL A 66 7.73 2.26 9.59
N SER A 67 6.54 2.87 9.64
CA SER A 67 5.41 2.49 8.81
C SER A 67 5.70 2.64 7.31
N MET A 68 6.41 3.69 6.89
CA MET A 68 6.85 3.84 5.49
C MET A 68 7.75 2.68 5.05
N SER A 69 8.77 2.35 5.84
CA SER A 69 9.68 1.23 5.56
C SER A 69 8.93 -0.10 5.43
N VAL A 70 7.99 -0.36 6.35
CA VAL A 70 7.11 -1.53 6.31
C VAL A 70 6.28 -1.54 5.02
N MET A 71 5.63 -0.44 4.65
CA MET A 71 4.82 -0.38 3.42
C MET A 71 5.66 -0.59 2.16
N PHE A 72 6.84 0.03 2.08
CA PHE A 72 7.80 -0.23 0.99
C PHE A 72 8.25 -1.70 0.97
N GLY A 73 8.45 -2.32 2.15
CA GLY A 73 8.74 -3.74 2.29
C GLY A 73 7.60 -4.63 1.81
N ARG A 74 6.34 -4.22 2.01
CA ARG A 74 5.14 -4.93 1.52
C ARG A 74 4.93 -4.81 0.01
N GLY A 75 5.65 -3.91 -0.66
CA GLY A 75 5.65 -3.76 -2.12
C GLY A 75 4.50 -2.91 -2.65
N VAL A 76 3.98 -1.97 -1.85
CA VAL A 76 2.96 -1.01 -2.32
C VAL A 76 3.50 -0.15 -3.45
N ASP A 77 2.64 0.27 -4.36
CA ASP A 77 3.00 1.12 -5.52
C ASP A 77 3.12 2.60 -5.13
N ALA A 78 2.40 3.05 -4.10
CA ALA A 78 2.50 4.41 -3.59
C ALA A 78 2.05 4.54 -2.12
N ILE A 79 2.49 5.63 -1.48
CA ILE A 79 2.07 6.04 -0.14
C ILE A 79 1.39 7.41 -0.23
N ILE A 80 0.29 7.58 0.50
CA ILE A 80 -0.39 8.85 0.76
C ILE A 80 -0.02 9.27 2.19
N THR A 81 0.61 10.43 2.32
CA THR A 81 1.26 10.90 3.56
C THR A 81 1.11 12.41 3.71
N ASP A 82 1.05 12.86 4.95
CA ASP A 82 1.19 14.28 5.31
C ASP A 82 2.67 14.70 5.40
N GLU A 83 3.60 13.74 5.33
CA GLU A 83 5.05 13.92 5.48
C GLU A 83 5.83 13.60 4.18
N PRO A 84 5.61 14.34 3.07
CA PRO A 84 6.18 14.02 1.77
C PRO A 84 7.72 14.09 1.75
N ALA A 85 8.30 15.04 2.49
CA ALA A 85 9.77 15.19 2.58
C ALA A 85 10.41 13.96 3.24
N LEU A 86 9.78 13.44 4.29
CA LEU A 86 10.22 12.21 4.95
C LEU A 86 10.13 11.02 3.98
N ALA A 87 9.01 10.88 3.26
CA ALA A 87 8.83 9.81 2.29
C ALA A 87 9.92 9.78 1.21
N VAL A 88 10.29 10.95 0.67
CA VAL A 88 11.39 11.08 -0.29
C VAL A 88 12.72 10.68 0.34
N SER A 89 13.06 11.20 1.53
CA SER A 89 14.31 10.85 2.21
C SER A 89 14.45 9.35 2.49
N MET A 90 13.35 8.68 2.84
CA MET A 90 13.35 7.25 3.09
C MET A 90 13.55 6.43 1.82
N LEU A 91 12.95 6.87 0.71
CA LEU A 91 13.16 6.24 -0.60
C LEU A 91 14.63 6.36 -1.04
N ASP A 92 15.25 7.51 -0.79
CA ASP A 92 16.66 7.72 -1.13
C ASP A 92 17.59 6.87 -0.26
N GLN A 93 17.39 6.85 1.07
CA GLN A 93 18.12 5.96 1.98
C GLN A 93 18.00 4.49 1.55
N ARG A 94 16.81 4.05 1.12
CA ARG A 94 16.59 2.67 0.67
C ARG A 94 17.37 2.32 -0.61
N LYS A 95 17.61 3.29 -1.50
CA LYS A 95 18.41 3.08 -2.72
C LYS A 95 19.89 2.84 -2.38
N GLU A 96 20.39 3.48 -1.33
CA GLU A 96 21.78 3.35 -0.88
C GLU A 96 22.09 1.99 -0.24
N LEU A 97 21.05 1.28 0.25
CA LEU A 97 21.22 -0.05 0.85
C LEU A 97 21.70 -1.09 -0.16
N ASN A 98 22.69 -1.86 0.26
CA ASN A 98 23.15 -3.04 -0.48
C ASN A 98 22.13 -4.20 -0.37
N PRO A 99 22.25 -5.25 -1.20
CA PRO A 99 21.30 -6.38 -1.18
C PRO A 99 21.18 -7.09 0.18
N ALA A 100 22.26 -7.20 0.95
CA ALA A 100 22.25 -7.85 2.26
C ALA A 100 21.51 -6.97 3.29
N GLU A 101 21.73 -5.66 3.29
CA GLU A 101 21.01 -4.71 4.15
C GLU A 101 19.51 -4.69 3.83
N ARG A 102 19.14 -4.73 2.55
CA ARG A 102 17.73 -4.85 2.13
C ARG A 102 17.11 -6.17 2.61
N LEU A 103 17.86 -7.27 2.56
CA LEU A 103 17.40 -8.56 3.08
C LEU A 103 17.21 -8.50 4.60
N LEU A 104 18.15 -7.92 5.34
CA LEU A 104 18.05 -7.76 6.79
C LEU A 104 16.82 -6.92 7.18
N MET A 105 16.55 -5.82 6.47
CA MET A 105 15.32 -5.04 6.69
C MET A 105 14.06 -5.84 6.37
N HIS A 106 14.10 -6.66 5.31
CA HIS A 106 12.96 -7.50 4.97
C HIS A 106 12.71 -8.56 6.04
N LEU A 107 13.77 -9.18 6.58
CA LEU A 107 13.67 -10.14 7.68
C LEU A 107 13.17 -9.45 8.95
N ALA A 108 13.66 -8.26 9.28
CA ALA A 108 13.18 -7.49 10.41
C ALA A 108 11.66 -7.25 10.34
N ASP A 109 11.10 -6.86 9.19
CA ASP A 109 9.64 -6.75 9.01
C ASP A 109 8.88 -8.09 9.19
N VAL A 110 9.49 -9.21 8.79
CA VAL A 110 8.89 -10.54 9.00
C VAL A 110 8.90 -10.94 10.47
N PHE A 111 9.96 -10.60 11.21
CA PHE A 111 10.14 -10.98 12.61
C PHE A 111 9.59 -9.97 13.62
N ASP A 112 9.44 -8.71 13.23
CA ASP A 112 8.77 -7.66 14.00
C ASP A 112 7.24 -7.77 13.90
N GLN A 113 6.69 -8.90 13.41
CA GLN A 113 5.29 -9.24 13.64
C GLN A 113 5.10 -9.57 15.12
N PRO A 114 4.45 -8.71 15.93
CA PRO A 114 3.97 -9.14 17.21
C PRO A 114 2.79 -10.07 16.91
N SER A 115 2.96 -11.36 17.16
CA SER A 115 1.82 -12.16 17.52
C SER A 115 1.10 -11.44 18.68
N MET A 116 -0.14 -11.00 18.44
CA MET A 116 -1.10 -10.63 19.49
C MET A 116 -0.79 -9.35 20.29
N TYR A 117 -1.29 -8.19 19.83
CA TYR A 117 -2.05 -7.37 20.77
C TYR A 117 -3.47 -7.93 20.77
N LYS A 118 -3.74 -8.81 21.74
CA LYS A 118 -5.12 -9.12 22.12
C LYS A 118 -5.80 -7.82 22.52
N GLU A 119 -7.06 -7.75 22.15
CA GLU A 119 -8.04 -6.77 22.60
C GLU A 119 -7.89 -6.42 24.09
N GLN A 120 -8.00 -5.13 24.37
CA GLN A 120 -8.81 -4.63 25.48
C GLN A 120 -9.83 -3.67 24.88
#